data_AF-A0A2V8GF76-F1
#
_entry.id   AF-A0A2V8GF76-F1
#
_cell.length_a   1.000
_cell.length_b   1.000
_cell.length_c   1.000
_cell.angle_alpha   90.00
_cell.angle_beta   90.00
_cell.angle_gamma   90.00
#
_symmetry.space_group_name_H-M   'P 1'
#
loop_
_entity.id
_entity.type
_entity.pdbx_description
1 polymer ?
#
loop_
_entity_poly.entity_id
_entity_poly.type
_entity_poly.pdbx_seq_one_letter_code
_entity_poly.pdbx_strand_id
1 'polypeptide(L)' 'MAQAASALELSSTAFKQGEKIPSKYTCDAQGGGVNPALNFSGIPANAKQLVLTMHDPDVPKNLMPSGNFD' A
#
# COMPACT_ATOMS: atom_id res chain seq x y z
N MET A 1 -2.98 18.00 28.52
CA MET A 1 -3.35 16.58 28.63
C MET A 1 -2.82 15.87 27.39
N ALA A 2 -1.78 15.04 27.53
CA ALA A 2 -1.27 14.27 26.40
C ALA A 2 -2.23 13.10 26.13
N GLN A 3 -2.85 13.07 24.95
CA GLN A 3 -3.66 11.95 24.50
C GLN A 3 -2.73 10.73 24.37
N ALA A 4 -3.11 9.58 24.95
CA ALA A 4 -2.42 8.32 24.68
C ALA A 4 -2.44 8.07 23.17
N ALA A 5 -1.26 7.85 22.56
CA ALA A 5 -1.17 7.57 21.13
C ALA A 5 -1.84 6.21 20.86
N SER A 6 -3.03 6.23 20.27
CA SER A 6 -3.58 5.04 19.61
C SER A 6 -2.54 4.55 18.58
N ALA A 7 -2.41 3.24 18.42
CA ALA A 7 -1.53 2.70 17.38
C ALA A 7 -1.98 3.24 16.01
N LEU A 8 -1.03 3.76 15.21
CA LEU A 8 -1.30 4.16 13.83
C LEU A 8 -1.72 2.90 13.05
N GLU A 9 -2.88 2.96 12.42
CA GLU A 9 -3.45 1.86 11.67
C GLU A 9 -3.70 2.28 10.22
N LEU A 10 -3.52 1.32 9.30
CA LEU A 10 -3.80 1.45 7.88
C LEU A 10 -4.69 0.29 7.44
N SER A 11 -5.80 0.59 6.79
CA SER A 11 -6.75 -0.38 6.28
C SER A 11 -7.26 0.01 4.89
N SER A 12 -7.92 -0.93 4.21
CA SER A 12 -8.58 -0.70 2.93
C SER A 12 -9.93 -1.40 2.90
N THR A 13 -10.93 -0.76 2.30
CA THR A 13 -12.20 -1.43 1.97
C THR A 13 -12.07 -2.34 0.75
N ALA A 14 -10.96 -2.26 0.00
CA ALA A 14 -10.72 -3.04 -1.20
C ALA A 14 -10.29 -4.48 -0.92
N PHE A 15 -9.53 -4.70 0.15
CA PHE A 15 -8.98 -5.99 0.55
C PHE A 15 -8.58 -5.98 2.03
N LYS A 16 -8.51 -7.15 2.66
CA LYS A 16 -8.05 -7.30 4.05
C LYS A 16 -6.54 -7.51 4.09
N GLN A 17 -5.94 -7.32 5.26
CA GLN A 17 -4.53 -7.61 5.47
C GLN A 17 -4.21 -9.08 5.14
N GLY A 18 -3.18 -9.29 4.31
CA GLY A 18 -2.75 -10.62 3.87
C GLY A 18 -3.59 -11.25 2.75
N GLU A 19 -4.70 -10.64 2.37
CA GLU A 19 -5.54 -11.11 1.27
C GLU A 19 -5.05 -10.60 -0.09
N LYS A 20 -5.50 -11.25 -1.15
CA LYS A 20 -5.17 -10.89 -2.53
C LYS A 20 -5.71 -9.49 -2.89
N ILE A 21 -4.88 -8.68 -3.53
CA ILE A 21 -5.29 -7.39 -4.10
C ILE A 21 -6.14 -7.64 -5.36
N PRO A 22 -7.36 -7.06 -5.47
CA PRO A 22 -8.20 -7.23 -6.65
C PRO A 22 -7.56 -6.68 -7.93
N SER A 23 -7.73 -7.37 -9.06
CA SER A 23 -7.06 -7.05 -10.35
C SER A 23 -7.22 -5.61 -10.82
N LYS A 24 -8.34 -4.93 -10.51
CA LYS A 24 -8.57 -3.53 -10.85
C LYS A 24 -7.54 -2.55 -10.23
N TYR A 25 -6.80 -2.96 -9.22
CA TYR A 25 -5.74 -2.19 -8.56
C TYR A 25 -4.32 -2.65 -8.95
N THR A 26 -4.21 -3.52 -9.95
CA THR A 26 -2.95 -4.13 -10.41
C THR A 26 -2.70 -3.77 -11.87
N CYS A 27 -1.57 -4.21 -12.43
CA CYS A 27 -1.27 -4.08 -13.87
C CYS A 27 -2.26 -4.85 -14.77
N ASP A 28 -2.98 -5.85 -14.23
CA ASP A 28 -3.99 -6.61 -14.98
C ASP A 28 -5.25 -5.78 -15.33
N ALA A 29 -5.40 -4.59 -14.75
CA ALA A 29 -6.57 -3.75 -14.97
C ALA A 29 -6.66 -3.25 -16.43
N GLN A 30 -7.80 -3.49 -17.07
CA GLN A 30 -8.08 -2.95 -18.39
C GLN A 30 -8.23 -1.43 -18.32
N GLY A 31 -7.45 -0.69 -19.12
CA GLY A 31 -7.49 0.77 -19.16
C GLY A 31 -6.62 1.47 -18.13
N GLY A 32 -5.72 0.74 -17.45
CA GLY A 32 -4.83 1.27 -16.43
C GLY A 32 -5.39 1.10 -15.02
N GLY A 33 -4.58 0.58 -14.10
CA GLY A 33 -4.96 0.37 -12.71
C GLY A 33 -5.22 1.67 -11.96
N VAL A 34 -6.13 1.62 -10.98
CA VAL A 34 -6.35 2.71 -10.02
C VAL A 34 -5.77 2.34 -8.67
N ASN A 35 -5.53 3.32 -7.79
CA ASN A 35 -5.08 3.04 -6.43
C ASN A 35 -6.25 2.55 -5.55
N PRO A 36 -6.02 1.61 -4.62
CA PRO A 36 -7.03 1.21 -3.66
C PRO A 36 -7.34 2.35 -2.68
N ALA A 37 -8.57 2.36 -2.16
CA ALA A 37 -8.93 3.27 -1.08
C ALA A 37 -8.13 2.90 0.17
N LEU A 38 -7.50 3.88 0.83
CA LEU A 38 -6.73 3.69 2.05
C LEU A 38 -7.33 4.52 3.18
N ASN A 39 -7.47 3.89 4.34
CA ASN A 39 -8.03 4.49 5.53
C ASN A 39 -6.96 4.47 6.62
N PHE A 40 -6.61 5.67 7.11
CA PHE A 40 -5.68 5.87 8.20
C PHE A 40 -6.45 6.21 9.49
N SER A 41 -6.11 5.55 10.59
CA SER A 41 -6.69 5.79 11.92
C SER A 41 -5.59 5.84 12.98
N GLY A 42 -5.92 6.40 14.16
CA GLY A 42 -4.95 6.49 15.26
C GLY A 42 -3.79 7.46 15.01
N ILE A 43 -3.96 8.44 14.11
CA ILE A 43 -2.92 9.45 13.82
C ILE A 43 -2.69 10.30 15.09
N PRO A 44 -1.44 10.39 15.60
CA PRO A 44 -1.14 11.23 16.76
C PRO A 44 -1.51 12.70 16.51
N ALA A 45 -2.08 13.37 17.51
CA ALA A 45 -2.57 14.75 17.37
C ALA A 45 -1.49 15.77 16.95
N ASN A 46 -0.21 15.47 17.22
CA ASN A 46 0.93 16.30 16.86
C ASN A 46 1.66 15.83 15.57
N ALA A 47 1.13 14.85 14.85
CA ALA A 47 1.69 14.41 13.57
C ALA A 47 1.59 15.54 12.54
N LYS A 48 2.73 15.94 11.96
CA LYS A 48 2.79 17.02 10.97
C LYS A 48 2.55 16.54 9.54
N GLN A 49 2.86 15.26 9.28
CA GLN A 49 2.79 14.66 7.96
C GLN A 49 2.61 13.15 8.10
N LEU A 50 2.02 12.54 7.07
CA LEU A 50 1.98 11.09 6.88
C LEU A 50 2.75 10.77 5.60
N VAL A 51 3.44 9.64 5.62
CA VAL A 51 4.16 9.11 4.46
C VAL A 51 3.69 7.67 4.24
N LEU A 52 3.38 7.34 3.00
CA LEU A 52 3.02 5.99 2.58
C LEU A 52 4.12 5.45 1.66
N THR A 53 4.71 4.32 2.05
CA THR A 53 5.65 3.57 1.20
C THR A 53 5.07 2.19 0.97
N MET A 54 4.94 1.81 -0.30
CA MET A 54 4.54 0.46 -0.71
C MET A 54 5.79 -0.24 -1.25
N HIS A 55 6.08 -1.42 -0.74
CA HIS A 55 7.28 -2.19 -1.08
C HIS A 55 6.87 -3.61 -1.45
N ASP A 56 7.32 -4.07 -2.62
CA ASP A 56 7.21 -5.45 -3.05
C ASP A 56 8.59 -6.12 -2.89
N PRO A 57 8.81 -6.91 -1.82
CA PRO A 57 10.10 -7.58 -1.59
C PRO A 57 10.31 -8.79 -2.51
N ASP A 58 9.27 -9.21 -3.24
CA ASP A 58 9.22 -10.40 -4.07
C ASP A 58 9.57 -10.12 -5.53
N VAL A 59 9.90 -8.85 -5.86
CA VAL A 59 10.41 -8.45 -7.18
C VAL A 59 11.62 -9.31 -7.58
N PRO A 60 11.69 -9.81 -8.84
CA PRO A 60 12.83 -10.57 -9.32
C PRO A 60 14.16 -9.83 -9.13
N LYS A 61 15.11 -10.46 -8.44
CA LYS A 61 16.45 -9.89 -8.16
C LYS A 61 17.48 -10.22 -9.23
N ASN A 62 17.11 -11.05 -10.19
CA ASN A 62 17.95 -11.45 -11.30
C ASN A 62 17.50 -10.70 -12.57
N LEU A 63 18.46 -10.26 -13.38
CA LEU A 63 18.18 -9.68 -14.70
C LEU A 63 17.52 -10.73 -15.59
N MET A 64 16.35 -10.41 -16.17
CA MET A 64 15.83 -11.25 -17.26
C MET A 64 16.76 -11.15 -18.49
N PRO A 65 16.85 -12.20 -19.31
CA PRO A 65 17.66 -12.18 -20.55
C PRO A 65 17.24 -11.07 -21.53
N SER A 66 16.02 -10.56 -21.42
CA SER A 66 15.49 -9.41 -22.16
C SER A 66 16.11 -8.07 -21.75
N GLY A 67 16.90 -8.03 -20.66
CA GLY A 67 17.52 -6.81 -20.14
C GLY A 67 16.58 -5.90 -19.33
N ASN A 68 15.31 -6.28 -19.17
CA ASN A 68 14.31 -5.52 -18.44
C ASN A 68 13.84 -6.29 -17.19
N PHE A 69 13.32 -5.57 -16.20
CA PHE A 69 12.73 -6.14 -14.98
C PHE A 69 11.20 -6.29 -15.05
N ASP A 70 10.59 -5.90 -16.18
CA ASP A 70 9.15 -5.93 -16.44
C ASP A 70 8.83 -6.58 -17.79
#